data_AF-A0A5B6UTV9-F1
#
_entry.id   AF-A0A5B6UTV9-F1
#
_cell.length_a   1.000
_cell.length_b   1.000
_cell.length_c   1.000
_cell.angle_alpha   90.00
_cell.angle_beta   90.00
_cell.angle_gamma   90.00
#
_symmetry.space_group_name_H-M   'P 1'
#
loop_
_entity.id
_entity.type
_entity.pdbx_description
1 polymer ?
#
loop_
_entity_poly.entity_id
_entity_poly.type
_entity_poly.pdbx_seq_one_letter_code
_entity_poly.pdbx_strand_id
1 'polypeptide(L)'
;MAEIARLYFQELFEAKERGNCENILTGIEQCITDEDNYCLKAQYTQVEIWEALQSMGATKASGENGFPAIFFQKFWHIIGVEVSNFFLQHLNGGIEVSSINCTQIVLIPKIANPNSLSQFHPISLCNVIYKIMAKAMANRFQEVLDKCIDKAQSSFVLRRLISDNVLLAYEIQHTLNRKKLGKKRMDGS
;
A
#
# COMPACT_ATOMS: atom_id res chain seq x y z
N MET A 1 4.15 -1.00 30.63
CA MET A 1 3.72 -0.11 29.53
C MET A 1 4.19 -0.62 28.18
N ALA A 2 5.50 -0.75 27.93
CA ALA A 2 6.02 -1.26 26.64
C ALA A 2 5.48 -2.66 26.27
N GLU A 3 5.45 -3.60 27.23
CA GLU A 3 4.95 -4.96 26.97
C GLU A 3 3.43 -5.01 26.67
N ILE A 4 2.64 -4.21 27.38
CA ILE A 4 1.20 -4.09 27.15
C ILE A 4 0.93 -3.49 25.77
N ALA A 5 1.71 -2.47 25.36
CA ALA A 5 1.64 -1.91 24.02
C ALA A 5 2.03 -2.92 22.95
N ARG A 6 3.11 -3.69 23.18
CA ARG A 6 3.58 -4.74 22.28
C ARG A 6 2.50 -5.79 22.04
N LEU A 7 1.91 -6.35 23.10
CA LEU A 7 0.85 -7.36 23.00
C LEU A 7 -0.40 -6.79 22.29
N TYR A 8 -0.83 -5.58 22.66
CA TYR A 8 -1.99 -4.94 22.04
C TYR A 8 -1.81 -4.77 20.52
N PHE A 9 -0.67 -4.23 20.07
CA PHE A 9 -0.42 -4.03 18.65
C PHE A 9 -0.07 -5.31 17.91
N GLN A 10 0.59 -6.28 18.56
CA GLN A 10 0.83 -7.60 17.98
C GLN A 10 -0.50 -8.29 17.66
N GLU A 11 -1.43 -8.34 18.61
CA GLU A 11 -2.76 -8.93 18.37
C GLU A 11 -3.54 -8.15 17.29
N LEU A 12 -3.42 -6.82 17.28
CA LEU A 12 -4.11 -5.97 16.30
C LEU A 12 -3.61 -6.21 14.87
N PHE A 13 -2.31 -6.46 14.69
CA PHE A 13 -1.69 -6.64 13.38
C PHE A 13 -1.44 -8.11 13.00
N GLU A 14 -1.78 -9.06 13.87
CA GLU A 14 -1.71 -10.47 13.57
C GLU A 14 -2.76 -10.86 12.53
N ALA A 15 -2.32 -11.55 11.49
CA ALA A 15 -3.21 -12.06 10.45
C ALA A 15 -4.08 -13.18 11.04
N LYS A 16 -5.35 -12.89 11.32
CA LYS A 16 -6.34 -13.90 11.70
C LYS A 16 -6.98 -14.44 10.42
N GLU A 17 -6.93 -15.76 10.21
CA GLU A 17 -7.67 -16.40 9.12
C GLU A 17 -9.16 -16.06 9.27
N ARG A 18 -9.67 -15.21 8.38
CA ARG A 18 -11.11 -15.02 8.23
C ARG A 18 -11.59 -16.15 7.33
N GLY A 19 -12.67 -16.81 7.75
CA GLY A 19 -13.25 -17.96 7.06
C GLY A 19 -13.59 -17.71 5.58
N ASN A 20 -14.11 -18.75 4.91
CA ASN A 20 -14.23 -18.83 3.46
C ASN A 20 -14.68 -17.51 2.77
N CYS A 21 -13.76 -16.91 2.02
CA CYS A 21 -13.97 -15.66 1.27
C CYS A 21 -14.77 -15.85 -0.02
N GLU A 22 -15.11 -17.08 -0.41
CA GLU A 22 -15.82 -17.35 -1.67
C GLU A 22 -17.13 -16.56 -1.80
N ASN A 23 -17.88 -16.42 -0.70
CA ASN A 23 -19.13 -15.63 -0.70
C ASN A 23 -18.91 -14.12 -0.90
N ILE A 24 -17.73 -13.60 -0.57
CA ILE A 24 -17.38 -12.18 -0.78
C ILE A 24 -17.02 -11.93 -2.25
N LEU A 25 -16.46 -12.93 -2.92
CA LEU A 25 -15.99 -12.82 -4.30
C LEU A 25 -17.08 -13.05 -5.35
N THR A 26 -18.23 -13.62 -4.98
CA THR A 26 -19.34 -13.94 -5.92
C THR A 26 -19.85 -12.75 -6.73
N GLY A 27 -19.67 -11.52 -6.23
CA GLY A 27 -20.09 -10.29 -6.92
C GLY A 27 -18.96 -9.49 -7.59
N ILE A 28 -17.73 -10.00 -7.58
CA ILE A 28 -16.56 -9.31 -8.15
C ILE A 28 -16.28 -9.90 -9.53
N GLU A 29 -16.38 -9.08 -10.56
CA GLU A 29 -16.01 -9.47 -11.92
C GLU A 29 -14.50 -9.71 -12.02
N GLN A 30 -14.11 -10.74 -12.77
CA GLN A 30 -12.70 -11.02 -13.04
C GLN A 30 -12.14 -9.92 -13.94
N CYS A 31 -11.17 -9.16 -13.40
CA CYS A 31 -10.53 -8.03 -14.07
C CYS A 31 -9.06 -8.29 -14.47
N ILE A 32 -8.47 -9.40 -14.00
CA ILE A 32 -7.11 -9.82 -14.30
C ILE A 32 -7.14 -10.93 -15.35
N THR A 33 -6.48 -10.68 -16.48
CA THR A 33 -6.35 -11.63 -17.59
C THR A 33 -5.24 -12.65 -17.34
N ASP A 34 -5.18 -13.70 -18.15
CA ASP A 34 -4.08 -14.68 -18.08
C ASP A 34 -2.72 -14.05 -18.42
N GLU A 35 -2.69 -13.09 -19.34
CA GLU A 35 -1.48 -12.32 -19.68
C GLU A 35 -1.03 -11.46 -18.50
N ASP A 36 -1.96 -10.79 -17.82
CA ASP A 36 -1.66 -10.04 -16.60
C ASP A 36 -1.07 -10.97 -15.52
N ASN A 37 -1.67 -12.13 -15.32
CA ASN A 37 -1.16 -13.13 -14.39
C ASN A 37 0.22 -13.65 -14.77
N TYR A 38 0.49 -13.84 -16.07
CA TYR A 38 1.80 -14.23 -16.57
C TYR A 38 2.87 -13.19 -16.21
N CYS A 39 2.59 -11.90 -16.47
CA CYS A 39 3.48 -10.79 -16.11
C CYS A 39 3.67 -10.66 -14.59
N LEU A 40 2.60 -10.72 -13.80
CA LEU A 40 2.66 -10.61 -12.34
C LEU A 40 3.51 -11.73 -11.70
N LYS A 41 3.42 -12.94 -12.25
CA LYS A 41 4.16 -14.13 -11.78
C LYS A 41 5.55 -14.27 -12.38
N ALA A 42 5.95 -13.41 -13.31
CA ALA A 42 7.28 -13.42 -13.89
C ALA A 42 8.34 -13.28 -12.78
N GLN A 43 9.57 -13.73 -13.05
CA GLN A 43 10.64 -13.57 -12.06
C GLN A 43 10.99 -12.08 -11.89
N TYR A 44 11.24 -11.67 -10.65
CA TYR A 44 11.84 -10.37 -10.36
C TYR A 44 13.26 -10.28 -10.89
N THR A 45 13.67 -9.07 -11.25
CA THR A 45 15.00 -8.76 -11.77
C THR A 45 15.75 -7.77 -10.89
N GLN A 46 17.09 -7.70 -11.05
CA GLN A 46 17.89 -6.69 -10.35
C GLN A 46 17.49 -5.26 -10.77
N VAL A 47 17.02 -5.09 -12.01
CA VAL A 47 16.57 -3.80 -12.55
C VAL A 47 15.35 -3.29 -11.78
N GLU A 48 14.34 -4.14 -11.57
CA GLU A 48 13.14 -3.76 -10.81
C GLU A 48 13.45 -3.37 -9.36
N ILE A 49 14.41 -4.05 -8.74
CA ILE A 49 14.88 -3.74 -7.39
C ILE A 49 15.55 -2.36 -7.37
N TRP A 50 16.40 -2.08 -8.36
CA TRP A 50 17.06 -0.79 -8.48
C TRP A 50 16.08 0.35 -8.73
N GLU A 51 15.13 0.16 -9.64
CA GLU A 51 14.05 1.11 -9.91
C GLU A 51 13.19 1.37 -8.67
N ALA A 52 12.87 0.32 -7.91
CA ALA A 52 12.19 0.44 -6.64
C ALA A 52 12.96 1.35 -5.68
N LEU A 53 14.26 1.12 -5.49
CA LEU A 53 15.11 1.96 -4.64
C LEU A 53 15.23 3.41 -5.13
N GLN A 54 15.38 3.63 -6.44
CA GLN A 54 15.44 4.97 -7.04
C GLN A 54 14.16 5.76 -6.83
N SER A 55 13.00 5.09 -6.88
CA SER A 55 11.70 5.72 -6.65
C SER A 55 11.41 6.07 -5.18
N MET A 56 12.27 5.64 -4.24
CA MET A 56 12.10 5.93 -2.81
C MET A 56 12.65 7.32 -2.45
N GLY A 57 11.90 8.03 -1.60
CA GLY A 57 12.35 9.31 -1.04
C GLY A 57 13.60 9.14 -0.16
N ALA A 58 14.67 9.86 -0.50
CA ALA A 58 16.01 9.75 0.09
C ALA A 58 16.07 9.80 1.63
N THR A 59 15.29 10.68 2.26
CA THR A 59 15.37 11.02 3.69
C THR A 59 14.21 10.50 4.53
N LYS A 60 13.39 9.58 4.01
CA LYS A 60 12.30 8.99 4.80
C LYS A 60 12.85 8.22 6.00
N ALA A 61 12.10 8.25 7.11
CA ALA A 61 12.51 7.68 8.40
C ALA A 61 13.03 6.23 8.27
N SER A 62 14.23 6.01 8.82
CA SER A 62 14.93 4.72 8.88
C SER A 62 14.30 3.79 9.92
N GLY A 63 14.40 2.48 9.68
CA GLY A 63 14.09 1.43 10.68
C GLY A 63 15.16 1.33 11.77
N GLU A 64 15.07 0.30 12.63
CA GLU A 64 16.04 0.02 13.72
C GLU A 64 17.51 0.05 13.28
N ASN A 65 17.80 -0.37 12.05
CA ASN A 65 19.16 -0.40 11.49
C ASN A 65 19.72 0.99 11.15
N GLY A 66 18.94 2.08 11.30
CA GLY A 66 19.41 3.46 11.20
C GLY A 66 19.78 3.96 9.80
N PHE A 67 19.85 3.09 8.78
CA PHE A 67 20.20 3.49 7.42
C PHE A 67 18.97 3.98 6.63
N PRO A 68 18.97 5.24 6.14
CA PRO A 68 17.93 5.75 5.24
C PRO A 68 18.10 5.23 3.79
N ALA A 69 17.08 5.40 2.95
CA ALA A 69 17.14 4.99 1.54
C ALA A 69 18.34 5.60 0.78
N ILE A 70 18.72 6.85 1.12
CA ILE A 70 19.88 7.53 0.49
C ILE A 70 21.20 6.79 0.69
N PHE A 71 21.35 6.03 1.78
CA PHE A 71 22.55 5.20 1.98
C PHE A 71 22.64 4.14 0.87
N PHE A 72 21.56 3.39 0.66
CA PHE A 72 21.50 2.36 -0.38
C PHE A 72 21.63 2.97 -1.78
N GLN A 73 21.03 4.13 -2.04
CA GLN A 73 21.15 4.82 -3.33
C GLN A 73 22.60 5.23 -3.62
N LYS A 74 23.33 5.76 -2.63
CA LYS A 74 24.72 6.21 -2.80
C LYS A 74 25.71 5.05 -2.90
N PHE A 75 25.55 4.04 -2.06
CA PHE A 75 26.48 2.91 -1.96
C PHE A 75 26.05 1.71 -2.80
N TRP A 76 25.07 1.85 -3.70
CA TRP A 76 24.57 0.76 -4.55
C TRP A 76 25.68 0.07 -5.36
N HIS A 77 26.68 0.82 -5.80
CA HIS A 77 27.84 0.28 -6.52
C HIS A 77 28.70 -0.69 -5.67
N ILE A 78 28.58 -0.64 -4.34
CA ILE A 78 29.29 -1.52 -3.41
C ILE A 78 28.39 -2.67 -2.94
N ILE A 79 27.14 -2.36 -2.54
CA ILE A 79 26.25 -3.34 -1.88
C ILE A 79 25.11 -3.87 -2.75
N GLY A 80 24.96 -3.33 -3.97
CA GLY A 80 23.79 -3.58 -4.81
C GLY A 80 23.67 -5.03 -5.25
N VAL A 81 24.80 -5.70 -5.51
CA VAL A 81 24.80 -7.10 -5.95
C VAL A 81 24.29 -8.03 -4.85
N GLU A 82 24.82 -7.89 -3.63
CA GLU A 82 24.42 -8.69 -2.47
C GLU A 82 22.97 -8.42 -2.09
N VAL A 83 22.57 -7.15 -2.06
CA VAL A 83 21.20 -6.73 -1.75
C VAL A 83 20.23 -7.26 -2.79
N SER A 84 20.54 -7.15 -4.09
CA SER A 84 19.71 -7.70 -5.15
C SER A 84 19.61 -9.22 -5.09
N ASN A 85 20.73 -9.93 -4.90
CA ASN A 85 20.71 -11.39 -4.80
C ASN A 85 19.86 -11.85 -3.61
N PHE A 86 19.99 -11.19 -2.46
CA PHE A 86 19.14 -11.44 -1.30
C PHE A 86 17.66 -11.28 -1.64
N PHE A 87 17.27 -10.20 -2.31
CA PHE A 87 15.86 -10.00 -2.71
C PHE A 87 15.36 -11.03 -3.71
N LEU A 88 16.16 -11.33 -4.74
CA LEU A 88 15.78 -12.31 -5.78
C LEU A 88 15.58 -13.70 -5.19
N GLN A 89 16.40 -14.11 -4.21
CA GLN A 89 16.22 -15.37 -3.50
C GLN A 89 14.88 -15.44 -2.75
N HIS A 90 14.42 -14.34 -2.14
CA HIS A 90 13.14 -14.30 -1.44
C HIS A 90 11.95 -14.19 -2.40
N LEU A 91 12.04 -13.27 -3.37
CA LEU A 91 10.96 -12.96 -4.30
C LEU A 91 10.71 -14.08 -5.32
N ASN A 92 11.76 -14.75 -5.79
CA ASN A 92 11.66 -15.81 -6.81
C ASN A 92 11.81 -17.22 -6.21
N GLY A 93 12.51 -17.36 -5.08
CA GLY A 93 12.82 -18.66 -4.47
C GLY A 93 11.89 -19.09 -3.34
N GLY A 94 10.94 -18.24 -2.93
CA GLY A 94 9.97 -18.57 -1.88
C GLY A 94 10.58 -18.68 -0.47
N ILE A 95 11.75 -18.11 -0.24
CA ILE A 95 12.42 -18.11 1.07
C ILE A 95 11.68 -17.17 2.03
N GLU A 96 11.54 -17.60 3.27
CA GLU A 96 10.81 -16.86 4.31
C GLU A 96 11.49 -15.52 4.65
N VAL A 97 10.70 -14.44 4.63
CA VAL A 97 11.14 -13.05 4.87
C VAL A 97 11.28 -12.73 6.37
N SER A 98 11.06 -13.72 7.25
CA SER A 98 10.98 -13.58 8.71
C SER A 98 12.20 -12.89 9.32
N SER A 99 13.39 -13.17 8.78
CA SER A 99 14.67 -12.59 9.23
C SER A 99 14.81 -11.07 9.03
N ILE A 100 14.05 -10.47 8.10
CA ILE A 100 14.10 -9.03 7.80
C ILE A 100 12.79 -8.29 8.07
N ASN A 101 11.73 -9.02 8.42
CA ASN A 101 10.42 -8.46 8.79
C ASN A 101 10.35 -8.00 10.25
N CYS A 102 11.49 -7.73 10.89
CA CYS A 102 11.52 -7.07 12.19
C CYS A 102 11.08 -5.61 12.02
N THR A 103 9.99 -5.24 12.71
CA THR A 103 9.40 -3.91 12.67
C THR A 103 9.34 -3.33 14.07
N GLN A 104 9.94 -2.16 14.26
CA GLN A 104 9.80 -1.42 15.50
C GLN A 104 8.56 -0.53 15.44
N ILE A 105 7.69 -0.61 16.44
CA ILE A 105 6.50 0.24 16.53
C ILE A 105 6.81 1.46 17.40
N VAL A 106 6.70 2.65 16.82
CA VAL A 106 6.77 3.92 17.53
C VAL A 106 5.36 4.49 17.71
N LEU A 107 5.01 4.93 18.91
CA LEU A 107 3.68 5.47 19.22
C LEU A 107 3.71 7.00 19.20
N ILE A 108 2.96 7.60 18.27
CA ILE A 108 2.76 9.05 18.22
C ILE A 108 1.40 9.39 18.84
N PRO A 109 1.33 10.29 19.84
CA PRO A 109 0.08 10.69 20.45
C PRO A 109 -0.86 11.38 19.44
N LYS A 110 -2.14 11.00 19.44
CA LYS A 110 -3.21 11.69 18.67
C LYS A 110 -3.67 12.98 19.32
N ILE A 111 -3.60 13.03 20.65
CA ILE A 111 -4.17 14.08 21.49
C ILE A 111 -3.16 14.52 22.56
N ALA A 112 -3.36 15.71 23.12
CA ALA A 112 -2.62 16.16 24.29
C ALA A 112 -3.02 15.30 25.50
N ASN A 113 -2.06 14.56 26.06
CA ASN A 113 -2.21 13.64 27.20
C ASN A 113 -3.04 12.36 26.89
N PRO A 114 -2.50 11.46 26.06
CA PRO A 114 -3.14 10.17 25.82
C PRO A 114 -3.17 9.31 27.10
N ASN A 115 -4.33 8.77 27.43
CA ASN A 115 -4.58 7.88 28.56
C ASN A 115 -4.97 6.44 28.12
N SER A 116 -5.03 6.16 26.82
CA SER A 116 -5.26 4.82 26.26
C SER A 116 -4.43 4.56 24.99
N LEU A 117 -4.07 3.30 24.73
CA LEU A 117 -3.31 2.90 23.54
C LEU A 117 -4.02 3.21 22.22
N SER A 118 -5.37 3.26 22.21
CA SER A 118 -6.16 3.64 21.02
C SER A 118 -5.97 5.11 20.62
N GLN A 119 -5.48 5.95 21.54
CA GLN A 119 -5.18 7.36 21.31
C GLN A 119 -3.77 7.59 20.77
N PHE A 120 -3.04 6.54 20.42
CA PHE A 120 -1.79 6.64 19.69
C PHE A 120 -1.98 6.21 18.23
N HIS A 121 -1.22 6.85 17.34
CA HIS A 121 -0.93 6.33 16.02
C HIS A 121 0.31 5.44 16.11
N PRO A 122 0.18 4.12 15.88
CA PRO A 122 1.37 3.30 15.70
C PRO A 122 2.03 3.63 14.36
N ILE A 123 3.33 3.86 14.39
CA ILE A 123 4.18 3.98 13.21
C ILE A 123 5.14 2.80 13.19
N SER A 124 4.99 1.98 12.16
CA SER A 124 5.86 0.85 11.88
C SER A 124 7.15 1.32 11.22
N LEU A 125 8.26 1.29 11.96
CA LEU A 125 9.60 1.50 11.45
C LEU A 125 10.16 0.17 10.94
N CYS A 126 9.84 -0.14 9.69
CA CYS A 126 10.38 -1.32 9.02
C CYS A 126 11.81 -1.08 8.49
N ASN A 127 12.59 -2.15 8.37
CA ASN A 127 13.90 -2.13 7.72
C ASN A 127 13.78 -1.58 6.28
N VAL A 128 14.71 -0.71 5.87
CA VAL A 128 14.72 -0.16 4.50
C VAL A 128 14.87 -1.26 3.45
N ILE A 129 15.58 -2.35 3.76
CA ILE A 129 15.65 -3.55 2.91
C ILE A 129 14.25 -4.10 2.64
N TYR A 130 13.44 -4.31 3.68
CA TYR A 130 12.05 -4.74 3.53
C TYR A 130 11.22 -3.74 2.71
N LYS A 131 11.41 -2.43 2.95
CA LYS A 131 10.71 -1.38 2.19
C LYS A 131 11.05 -1.40 0.69
N ILE A 132 12.29 -1.70 0.32
CA ILE A 132 12.71 -1.83 -1.09
C ILE A 132 11.98 -3.03 -1.72
N MET A 133 11.98 -4.18 -1.06
CA MET A 133 11.28 -5.39 -1.53
C MET A 133 9.78 -5.13 -1.72
N ALA A 134 9.11 -4.58 -0.69
CA ALA A 134 7.70 -4.24 -0.75
C ALA A 134 7.39 -3.22 -1.86
N LYS A 135 8.31 -2.27 -2.10
CA LYS A 135 8.18 -1.29 -3.19
C LYS A 135 8.30 -1.95 -4.57
N ALA A 136 9.20 -2.90 -4.76
CA ALA A 136 9.31 -3.65 -6.00
C ALA A 136 8.00 -4.43 -6.29
N MET A 137 7.45 -5.12 -5.29
CA MET A 137 6.15 -5.79 -5.41
C MET A 137 5.02 -4.82 -5.73
N ALA A 138 4.97 -3.69 -5.03
CA ALA A 138 3.94 -2.66 -5.25
C ALA A 138 4.03 -2.05 -6.66
N ASN A 139 5.24 -1.82 -7.19
CA ASN A 139 5.43 -1.33 -8.55
C ASN A 139 4.85 -2.30 -9.59
N ARG A 140 5.05 -3.61 -9.40
CA ARG A 140 4.48 -4.63 -10.30
C ARG A 140 2.96 -4.70 -10.21
N PHE A 141 2.40 -4.68 -9.00
CA PHE A 141 0.93 -4.63 -8.84
C PHE A 141 0.31 -3.37 -9.44
N GLN A 142 1.06 -2.27 -9.49
CA GLN A 142 0.57 -1.01 -10.05
C GLN A 142 0.22 -1.13 -11.54
N GLU A 143 0.83 -2.05 -12.29
CA GLU A 143 0.56 -2.27 -13.72
C GLU A 143 -0.87 -2.76 -13.98
N VAL A 144 -1.45 -3.44 -13.01
CA VAL A 144 -2.79 -4.04 -13.12
C VAL A 144 -3.82 -3.36 -12.23
N LEU A 145 -3.38 -2.54 -11.26
CA LEU A 145 -4.25 -1.99 -10.23
C LEU A 145 -5.42 -1.21 -10.81
N ASP A 146 -5.20 -0.46 -11.90
CA ASP A 146 -6.25 0.31 -12.59
C ASP A 146 -7.40 -0.55 -13.14
N LYS A 147 -7.16 -1.84 -13.39
CA LYS A 147 -8.19 -2.80 -13.81
C LYS A 147 -9.04 -3.28 -12.64
N CYS A 148 -8.46 -3.31 -11.44
CA CYS A 148 -9.09 -3.87 -10.24
C CYS A 148 -9.89 -2.87 -9.41
N ILE A 149 -9.71 -1.57 -9.67
CA ILE A 149 -10.27 -0.49 -8.85
C ILE A 149 -11.31 0.32 -9.62
N ASP A 150 -12.38 0.70 -8.93
CA ASP A 150 -13.41 1.56 -9.52
C ASP A 150 -12.84 2.96 -9.85
N LYS A 151 -13.40 3.64 -10.85
CA LYS A 151 -13.00 5.01 -11.23
C LYS A 151 -13.21 6.01 -10.10
N ALA A 152 -14.17 5.79 -9.22
CA ALA A 152 -14.43 6.61 -8.03
C ALA A 152 -13.37 6.43 -6.93
N GLN A 153 -12.50 5.42 -7.02
CA GLN A 153 -11.39 5.24 -6.11
C GLN A 153 -10.18 6.06 -6.60
N SER A 154 -10.02 7.28 -6.06
CA SER A 154 -8.93 8.20 -6.44
C SER A 154 -7.74 8.19 -5.48
N SER A 155 -7.88 7.62 -4.28
CA SER A 155 -6.82 7.66 -3.26
C SER A 155 -5.79 6.56 -3.46
N PHE A 156 -4.50 6.92 -3.37
CA PHE A 156 -3.36 6.01 -3.49
C PHE A 156 -3.23 5.27 -4.83
N VAL A 157 -3.82 5.83 -5.89
CA VAL A 157 -3.71 5.32 -7.26
C VAL A 157 -2.87 6.29 -8.08
N LEU A 158 -1.89 5.77 -8.81
CA LEU A 158 -1.05 6.63 -9.65
C LEU A 158 -1.94 7.38 -10.67
N ARG A 159 -1.67 8.68 -10.86
CA ARG A 159 -2.38 9.56 -11.82
C ARG A 159 -3.84 9.86 -11.48
N ARG A 160 -4.34 9.48 -10.30
CA ARG A 160 -5.65 9.95 -9.79
C ARG A 160 -5.42 10.98 -8.70
N LEU A 161 -6.09 12.12 -8.81
CA LEU A 161 -6.00 13.18 -7.83
C LEU A 161 -7.23 13.16 -6.94
N ILE A 162 -7.05 13.51 -5.66
CA ILE A 162 -8.19 13.60 -4.73
C ILE A 162 -9.22 14.66 -5.18
N SER A 163 -8.78 15.66 -5.98
CA SER A 163 -9.64 16.64 -6.62
C SER A 163 -10.65 16.03 -7.59
N ASP A 164 -10.32 14.90 -8.22
CA ASP A 164 -11.20 14.24 -9.20
C ASP A 164 -12.47 13.74 -8.51
N ASN A 165 -12.33 13.23 -7.27
CA ASN A 165 -13.48 12.82 -6.46
C ASN A 165 -14.34 13.99 -5.98
N VAL A 166 -13.72 15.15 -5.71
CA VAL A 166 -14.46 16.37 -5.37
C VAL A 166 -15.31 16.80 -6.56
N LEU A 167 -14.73 16.79 -7.77
CA LEU A 167 -15.45 17.15 -9.00
C LEU A 167 -16.61 16.17 -9.28
N LEU A 168 -16.37 14.87 -9.15
CA LEU A 168 -17.40 13.84 -9.31
C LEU A 168 -18.57 14.05 -8.33
N ALA A 169 -18.28 14.39 -7.08
CA ALA A 169 -19.31 14.70 -6.09
C ALA A 169 -20.14 15.94 -6.48
N TYR A 170 -19.49 17.00 -6.99
CA TYR A 170 -20.18 18.18 -7.52
C TYR A 170 -21.09 17.85 -8.71
N GLU A 171 -20.63 17.01 -9.66
CA GLU A 171 -21.43 16.59 -10.81
C GLU A 171 -22.66 15.77 -10.40
N ILE A 172 -22.51 14.86 -9.43
CA ILE A 172 -23.62 14.09 -8.85
C ILE A 172 -24.63 15.03 -8.20
N GLN A 173 -24.17 15.95 -7.35
CA GLN A 173 -25.03 16.92 -6.68
C GLN A 173 -25.79 17.80 -7.68
N HIS A 174 -25.09 18.31 -8.70
CA HIS A 174 -25.68 19.11 -9.76
C HIS A 174 -26.73 18.32 -10.57
N THR A 175 -26.43 17.08 -10.93
CA THR A 175 -27.35 16.19 -11.66
C THR A 175 -28.62 15.89 -10.84
N LEU A 176 -28.47 15.63 -9.53
CA LEU A 176 -29.61 15.42 -8.63
C LEU A 176 -30.48 16.67 -8.50
N ASN A 177 -29.87 17.85 -8.41
CA ASN A 177 -30.60 19.12 -8.35
C ASN A 177 -31.37 19.41 -9.64
N ARG A 178 -30.79 19.12 -10.81
CA ARG A 178 -31.49 19.25 -12.10
C ARG A 178 -32.65 18.26 -12.24
N LYS A 179 -32.48 17.01 -11.79
CA LYS A 179 -33.56 16.00 -11.80
C LYS A 179 -34.70 16.35 -10.84
N LYS A 180 -34.42 16.98 -9.68
CA LYS A 180 -35.45 17.52 -8.77
C LYS A 180 -36.25 18.66 -9.41
N LEU A 181 -35.61 19.52 -10.22
CA LEU A 181 -36.26 20.66 -10.87
C LEU A 181 -37.17 20.24 -12.05
N GLY A 182 -36.88 19.11 -12.70
CA GLY A 182 -37.65 18.59 -13.84
C GLY A 182 -39.03 18.01 -13.50
N LYS A 183 -39.36 17.78 -12.22
CA LYS A 183 -40.64 17.18 -11.79
C LYS A 183 -41.77 18.19 -11.53
N LYS A 184 -41.56 19.49 -11.83
CA LYS A 184 -42.53 20.58 -11.57
C LYS A 184 -43.17 21.18 -12.83
N ARG A 185 -43.01 20.55 -14.00
CA ARG A 185 -43.56 21.06 -15.28
C ARG A 185 -44.15 19.95 -16.14
N MET A 186 -45.10 19.18 -15.60
CA MET A 186 -46.14 18.50 -16.38
C MET A 186 -47.31 18.29 -15.45
N ASP A 187 -48.16 19.29 -15.33
CA ASP A 187 -49.60 19.18 -15.09
C ASP A 187 -50.19 20.44 -15.75
N GLY A 188 -50.60 20.28 -17.01
CA GLY A 188 -51.33 21.28 -17.81
C GLY A 188 -52.70 21.56 -17.19
N SER A 189 -53.19 22.78 -17.35
CA SER A 189 -54.19 23.16 -18.37
C SER A 189 -55.62 22.86 -17.94
#